data_AF-A0A6B3HP28-F1
#
_entry.id   AF-A0A6B3HP28-F1
#
_cell.length_a   1.000
_cell.length_b   1.000
_cell.length_c   1.000
_cell.angle_alpha   90.00
_cell.angle_beta   90.00
_cell.angle_gamma   90.00
#
_symmetry.space_group_name_H-M   'P 1'
#
loop_
_entity.id
_entity.type
_entity.pdbx_description
1 polymer ?
#
loop_
_entity_poly.entity_id
_entity_poly.type
_entity_poly.pdbx_seq_one_letter_code
_entity_poly.pdbx_strand_id
1 'polypeptide(L)' 'GASVPYSAIMEHLRAELPGLALASHTVASPQIRNRGGVGGNLGTASPAGDAHPALLAAGAEVEAESVRGTRLIPIDAFY' A
#
# COMPACT_ATOMS: atom_id res chain seq x y z
N GLY A 1 4.62 -4.78 5.70
CA GLY A 1 4.30 -5.94 4.83
C GLY A 1 2.90 -5.80 4.22
N ALA A 2 2.55 -6.65 3.25
CA ALA A 2 1.33 -6.51 2.43
C ALA A 2 0.00 -6.40 3.24
N SER A 3 -0.12 -7.15 4.33
CA SER A 3 -1.34 -7.23 5.15
C SER A 3 -1.41 -6.21 6.30
N VAL A 4 -0.48 -5.26 6.38
CA VAL A 4 -0.51 -4.22 7.42
C VAL A 4 -1.77 -3.36 7.23
N PRO A 5 -2.65 -3.25 8.24
CA PRO A 5 -3.86 -2.45 8.13
C PRO A 5 -3.56 -0.96 7.93
N TYR A 6 -4.43 -0.26 7.21
CA TYR A 6 -4.31 1.19 7.02
C TYR A 6 -4.28 1.97 8.33
N SER A 7 -5.00 1.52 9.36
CA SER A 7 -4.94 2.16 10.68
C SER A 7 -3.54 2.13 11.29
N ALA A 8 -2.81 1.03 11.16
CA ALA A 8 -1.43 0.92 11.64
C ALA A 8 -0.47 1.83 10.86
N ILE A 9 -0.68 1.98 9.54
CA ILE A 9 0.11 2.91 8.71
C ILE A 9 -0.13 4.36 9.15
N MET A 10 -1.39 4.73 9.37
CA MET A 10 -1.76 6.05 9.88
C MET A 10 -1.18 6.34 11.25
N GLU A 11 -0.98 5.34 12.11
CA GLU A 11 -0.47 5.53 13.46
C GLU A 11 1.06 5.60 13.48
N HIS A 12 1.72 4.72 12.74
CA HIS A 12 3.14 4.46 12.92
C HIS A 12 4.05 4.98 11.81
N LEU A 13 3.53 5.40 10.66
CA LEU A 13 4.35 5.78 9.49
C LEU A 13 4.16 7.24 9.05
N ARG A 14 3.59 8.10 9.91
CA ARG A 14 3.38 9.53 9.57
C ARG A 14 4.69 10.29 9.35
N ALA A 15 5.77 9.90 10.02
CA ALA A 15 7.05 10.60 9.93
C ALA A 15 7.85 10.14 8.70
N GLU A 16 7.89 8.82 8.47
CA GLU A 16 8.70 8.17 7.45
C GLU A 16 8.00 8.18 6.08
N LEU A 17 6.69 7.97 6.05
CA LEU A 17 5.87 7.89 4.83
C LEU A 17 4.60 8.74 4.95
N PRO A 18 4.74 10.08 5.11
CA PRO A 18 3.60 10.98 5.32
C PRO A 18 2.56 10.90 4.21
N GLY A 19 3.00 10.77 2.94
CA GLY A 19 2.09 10.62 1.80
C GLY A 19 1.23 9.35 1.90
N LEU A 20 1.84 8.22 2.29
CA LEU A 20 1.12 6.97 2.47
C LEU A 20 0.18 7.02 3.68
N ALA A 21 0.60 7.66 4.79
CA ALA A 21 -0.26 7.83 5.96
C ALA A 21 -1.48 8.72 5.65
N LEU A 22 -1.31 9.77 4.85
CA LEU A 22 -2.41 10.61 4.38
C LEU A 22 -3.36 9.84 3.46
N ALA A 23 -2.85 9.12 2.46
CA ALA A 23 -3.66 8.27 1.58
C ALA A 23 -4.39 7.17 2.38
N SER A 24 -3.75 6.59 3.38
CA SER A 24 -4.37 5.59 4.25
C SER A 24 -5.59 6.14 4.99
N HIS A 25 -5.61 7.44 5.30
CA HIS A 25 -6.73 8.10 5.96
C HIS A 25 -7.95 8.30 5.05
N THR A 26 -7.77 8.32 3.72
CA THR A 26 -8.87 8.50 2.74
C THR A 26 -9.56 7.18 2.39
N VAL A 27 -8.94 6.05 2.69
CA VAL A 27 -9.48 4.72 2.36
C VAL A 27 -10.79 4.45 3.11
N ALA A 28 -11.92 4.54 2.41
CA ALA A 28 -13.25 4.08 2.86
C ALA A 28 -13.60 4.48 4.31
N SER A 29 -14.12 3.53 5.10
CA SER A 29 -14.52 3.73 6.50
C SER A 29 -13.49 3.15 7.49
N PRO A 30 -13.51 3.56 8.78
CA PRO A 30 -12.63 2.99 9.80
C PRO A 30 -12.65 1.46 9.88
N GLN A 31 -13.82 0.84 9.68
CA GLN A 31 -14.00 -0.61 9.69
C GLN A 31 -13.21 -1.29 8.57
N ILE A 32 -13.19 -0.68 7.38
CA ILE A 32 -12.39 -1.16 6.26
C ILE A 32 -10.91 -0.91 6.54
N ARG A 33 -10.52 0.26 7.07
CA ARG A 33 -9.10 0.57 7.38
C ARG A 33 -8.49 -0.36 8.43
N ASN A 34 -9.28 -0.83 9.38
CA ASN A 34 -8.83 -1.76 10.41
C ASN A 34 -8.57 -3.19 9.89
N ARG A 35 -9.03 -3.52 8.68
CA ARG A 35 -8.88 -4.87 8.10
C ARG A 35 -8.14 -4.87 6.75
N GLY A 36 -8.30 -3.82 5.96
CA GLY A 36 -7.69 -3.67 4.66
C GLY A 36 -6.24 -3.23 4.77
N GLY A 37 -5.36 -3.87 4.00
CA GLY A 37 -3.95 -3.51 3.89
C GLY A 37 -3.56 -3.10 2.49
N VAL A 38 -2.37 -2.51 2.39
CA VAL A 38 -1.81 -1.97 1.14
C VAL A 38 -1.71 -3.04 0.05
N GLY A 39 -1.33 -4.27 0.41
CA GLY A 39 -1.26 -5.37 -0.55
C GLY A 39 -2.61 -5.75 -1.16
N GLY A 40 -3.71 -5.62 -0.41
CA GLY A 40 -5.06 -5.85 -0.94
C GLY A 40 -5.51 -4.73 -1.89
N ASN A 41 -5.12 -3.49 -1.61
CA ASN A 41 -5.38 -2.36 -2.51
C ASN A 41 -4.60 -2.48 -3.81
N LEU A 42 -3.31 -2.83 -3.72
CA LEU A 42 -2.51 -3.13 -4.90
C LEU A 42 -3.05 -4.35 -5.67
N GLY A 43 -3.38 -5.43 -4.97
CA GLY A 43 -3.93 -6.63 -5.61
C GLY A 43 -5.27 -6.42 -6.33
N THR A 44 -6.05 -5.41 -5.91
CA THR A 44 -7.30 -5.03 -6.60
C THR A 44 -7.04 -4.27 -7.90
N ALA A 45 -5.87 -3.62 -8.05
CA ALA A 45 -5.45 -2.86 -9.22
C ALA A 45 -6.50 -1.83 -9.70
N SER A 46 -7.24 -1.22 -8.77
CA SER A 46 -8.19 -0.16 -9.11
C SER A 46 -7.44 1.12 -9.52
N PRO A 47 -7.77 1.76 -10.66
CA PRO A 47 -7.22 3.06 -11.02
C PRO A 47 -7.51 4.16 -9.98
N ALA A 48 -8.52 3.97 -9.14
CA ALA A 48 -8.88 4.86 -8.05
C ALA A 48 -8.27 4.44 -6.69
N GLY A 49 -7.35 3.48 -6.66
CA GLY A 49 -6.74 3.00 -5.41
C GLY A 49 -5.84 4.04 -4.74
N ASP A 50 -6.09 4.33 -3.47
CA ASP A 50 -5.39 5.40 -2.75
C ASP A 50 -3.90 5.14 -2.51
N ALA A 51 -3.47 3.88 -2.34
CA ALA A 51 -2.11 3.58 -1.92
C ALA A 51 -1.07 3.72 -3.05
N HIS A 52 -1.46 3.40 -4.29
CA HIS A 52 -0.52 3.34 -5.41
C HIS A 52 0.15 4.70 -5.71
N PRO A 53 -0.57 5.84 -5.81
CA PRO A 53 0.07 7.14 -6.03
C PRO A 53 1.09 7.52 -4.94
N ALA A 54 0.79 7.22 -3.67
CA ALA A 54 1.70 7.50 -2.56
C ALA A 54 2.97 6.63 -2.63
N LEU A 55 2.84 5.36 -3.01
CA LEU A 55 3.98 4.45 -3.19
C LEU A 55 4.83 4.83 -4.41
N LEU A 56 4.18 5.27 -5.50
CA LEU A 56 4.85 5.79 -6.69
C LEU A 56 5.68 7.02 -6.36
N ALA A 57 5.11 7.99 -5.65
CA ALA A 57 5.83 9.19 -5.22
C ALA A 57 7.02 8.88 -4.28
N ALA A 58 6.94 7.79 -3.52
CA ALA A 58 8.00 7.35 -2.62
C ALA A 58 9.10 6.51 -3.33
N GLY A 59 8.94 6.20 -4.63
CA GLY A 59 9.88 5.32 -5.35
C GLY A 59 9.93 3.90 -4.78
N ALA A 60 8.78 3.40 -4.30
CA ALA A 60 8.71 2.10 -3.63
C ALA A 60 8.92 0.93 -4.60
N GLU A 61 9.22 -0.24 -4.04
CA GLU A 61 9.23 -1.52 -4.74
C GLU A 61 8.19 -2.46 -4.12
N VAL A 62 7.59 -3.31 -4.96
CA VAL A 62 6.68 -4.37 -4.54
C VAL A 62 7.42 -5.70 -4.56
N GLU A 63 7.54 -6.31 -3.38
CA GLU A 63 8.01 -7.68 -3.26
C GLU A 63 6.88 -8.66 -3.61
N ALA A 64 7.09 -9.47 -4.65
CA ALA A 64 6.15 -10.48 -5.11
C ALA A 64 6.74 -11.88 -4.95
N GLU A 65 6.05 -12.72 -4.18
CA GLU A 65 6.46 -14.10 -3.87
C GLU A 65 5.60 -15.13 -4.63
N SER A 66 6.22 -16.24 -5.03
CA SER A 66 5.55 -17.39 -5.62
C SER A 66 6.31 -18.68 -5.33
N VAL A 67 5.77 -19.83 -5.75
CA VAL A 67 6.49 -21.12 -5.70
C VAL A 67 7.80 -21.13 -6.50
N ARG A 68 8.04 -20.13 -7.36
CA ARG A 68 9.28 -19.95 -8.13
C ARG A 68 10.28 -19.01 -7.46
N GLY A 69 9.99 -18.52 -6.26
CA GLY A 69 10.79 -17.54 -5.53
C GLY A 69 10.20 -16.14 -5.55
N THR A 70 11.02 -15.19 -5.12
CA THR A 70 10.66 -13.79 -4.86
C THR A 70 11.33 -12.84 -5.86
N ARG A 71 10.65 -11.76 -6.21
CA ARG A 71 11.23 -10.65 -6.99
C ARG A 71 10.76 -9.31 -6.44
N LEU A 72 11.59 -8.29 -6.60
CA LEU A 72 11.23 -6.89 -6.39
C LEU A 72 10.81 -6.29 -7.72
N ILE A 73 9.69 -5.58 -7.73
CA ILE A 73 9.12 -4.92 -8.91
C ILE A 73 9.04 -3.43 -8.60
N PRO A 74 9.70 -2.55 -9.37
CA PRO A 74 9.50 -1.12 -9.27
C PRO A 74 8.02 -0.77 -9.37
N ILE A 75 7.53 0.11 -8.50
CA ILE A 75 6.09 0.44 -8.43
C ILE A 75 5.56 1.06 -9.73
N ASP A 76 6.40 1.72 -10.52
CA ASP A 76 6.07 2.28 -11.84
C ASP A 76 5.90 1.21 -12.94
N ALA A 77 6.35 -0.02 -12.69
CA ALA A 77 6.25 -1.17 -13.58
C ALA A 77 5.34 -2.28 -13.03
N PHE A 78 4.57 -2.01 -11.96
CA PHE A 78 3.76 -3.02 -11.29
C PHE A 78 2.44 -3.32 -12.01
N TYR A 79 1.91 -2.38 -12.81
CA TYR A 79 0.75 -2.55 -13.69
C TYR A 79 1.07 -2.19 -15.13
#